data_AF-A0A397XHV2-F1
#
_entry.id   AF-A0A397XHV2-F1
#
_cell.length_a   1.000
_cell.length_b   1.000
_cell.length_c   1.000
_cell.angle_alpha   90.00
_cell.angle_beta   90.00
_cell.angle_gamma   90.00
#
_symmetry.space_group_name_H-M   'P 1'
#
loop_
_entity.id
_entity.type
_entity.pdbx_description
1 polymer ?
#
loop_
_entity_poly.entity_id
_entity_poly.type
_entity_poly.pdbx_seq_one_letter_code
_entity_poly.pdbx_strand_id
1 'polypeptide(L)'
;KKKVINMKELRSLALQSLSDSPGIRSTLWKLLLGYLPPERSLWSSELKQKRSQYKHYKDELLASPIKITWRLVRSNGFENYELKSGSRCMLSRSRITDKDHPLSLRKASIWNTYFQDTETIEQIDKDVKRTHPDIPFFSAESSFARSNRESMKNVLLVFAKLNQGIRYVQGMNEILAPIFYIFRSNPDEDSSSHAEADAFFCFVELLSGFRDFYCQQLDNSVVGIRSAITRLSQLVRKHDEELWRHLEITTKVNPQFYAFRWITLLLTQEFSFIDSLHIWDALLS
;
A
#
# COMPACT_ATOMS: atom_id res chain seq x y z
N LYS A 1 14.75 21.35 -23.55
CA LYS A 1 13.87 21.01 -22.40
C LYS A 1 14.64 21.29 -21.11
N LYS A 2 14.02 21.93 -20.08
CA LYS A 2 14.69 22.20 -18.79
C LYS A 2 15.15 20.87 -18.16
N LYS A 3 16.40 20.81 -17.66
CA LYS A 3 16.99 19.60 -17.04
C LYS A 3 16.40 19.30 -15.65
N VAL A 4 16.01 20.35 -14.93
CA VAL A 4 15.44 20.30 -13.58
C VAL A 4 14.03 20.89 -13.60
N ILE A 5 13.09 20.19 -12.98
CA ILE A 5 11.70 20.63 -12.84
C ILE A 5 11.60 21.61 -11.66
N ASN A 6 10.91 22.72 -11.87
CA ASN A 6 10.60 23.67 -10.79
C ASN A 6 9.43 23.12 -9.97
N MET A 7 9.73 22.59 -8.78
CA MET A 7 8.71 21.98 -7.91
C MET A 7 7.68 23.00 -7.38
N LYS A 8 8.06 24.28 -7.19
CA LYS A 8 7.11 25.31 -6.75
C LYS A 8 6.05 25.59 -7.80
N GLU A 9 6.51 25.73 -9.05
CA GLU A 9 5.63 25.92 -10.21
C GLU A 9 4.78 24.68 -10.46
N LEU A 10 5.36 23.48 -10.32
CA LEU A 10 4.63 22.22 -10.44
C LEU A 10 3.48 22.10 -9.42
N ARG A 11 3.73 22.42 -8.14
CA ARG A 11 2.71 22.44 -7.09
C ARG A 11 1.62 23.47 -7.36
N SER A 12 2.01 24.66 -7.81
CA SER A 12 1.03 25.70 -8.19
C SER A 12 0.15 25.26 -9.36
N LEU A 13 0.69 24.50 -10.32
CA LEU A 13 -0.07 23.97 -11.45
C LEU A 13 -0.94 22.79 -11.05
N ALA A 14 -0.50 21.94 -10.13
CA ALA A 14 -1.29 20.81 -9.66
C ALA A 14 -2.54 21.22 -8.85
N LEU A 15 -2.52 22.41 -8.23
CA LEU A 15 -3.71 23.05 -7.65
C LEU A 15 -4.73 23.50 -8.72
N GLN A 16 -4.31 23.68 -9.97
CA GLN A 16 -5.18 24.05 -11.08
C GLN A 16 -5.51 22.75 -11.84
N SER A 17 -6.68 22.17 -11.57
CA SER A 17 -7.15 20.87 -12.08
C SER A 17 -6.50 20.48 -13.41
N LEU A 18 -5.69 19.41 -13.40
CA LEU A 18 -4.97 18.99 -14.59
C LEU A 18 -5.93 18.40 -15.63
N SER A 19 -5.62 18.63 -16.91
CA SER A 19 -6.24 17.87 -17.99
C SER A 19 -6.00 16.37 -17.78
N ASP A 20 -7.01 15.54 -18.04
CA ASP A 20 -6.95 14.06 -17.99
C ASP A 20 -6.08 13.44 -19.11
N SER A 21 -5.00 14.12 -19.50
CA SER A 21 -4.03 13.61 -20.45
C SER A 21 -3.38 12.36 -19.86
N PRO A 22 -3.45 11.21 -20.57
CA PRO A 22 -3.00 9.94 -20.04
C PRO A 22 -1.49 9.98 -19.74
N GLY A 23 -1.11 9.53 -18.55
CA GLY A 23 0.28 9.48 -18.08
C GLY A 23 0.80 10.74 -17.37
N ILE A 24 0.22 11.93 -17.59
CA ILE A 24 0.68 13.17 -16.92
C ILE A 24 0.51 13.05 -15.40
N ARG A 25 -0.69 12.65 -14.95
CA ARG A 25 -0.99 12.47 -13.52
C ARG A 25 -0.05 11.44 -12.87
N SER A 26 0.31 10.37 -13.60
CA SER A 26 1.28 9.37 -13.13
C SER A 26 2.66 9.99 -12.87
N THR A 27 3.21 10.75 -13.80
CA THR A 27 4.51 11.42 -13.59
C THR A 27 4.42 12.49 -12.50
N LEU A 28 3.31 13.24 -12.45
CA LEU A 28 3.08 14.27 -11.45
C LEU A 28 3.09 13.69 -10.04
N TRP A 29 2.28 12.66 -9.77
CA TRP A 29 2.19 12.06 -8.44
C TRP A 29 3.52 11.47 -8.00
N LYS A 30 4.27 10.85 -8.92
CA LYS A 30 5.63 10.38 -8.65
C LYS A 30 6.59 11.51 -8.23
N LEU A 31 6.44 12.71 -8.77
CA LEU A 31 7.24 13.87 -8.37
C LEU A 31 6.78 14.48 -7.04
N LEU A 32 5.47 14.62 -6.85
CA LEU A 32 4.87 15.19 -5.63
C LEU A 32 5.11 14.31 -4.41
N LEU A 33 5.02 12.99 -4.58
CA LEU A 33 5.33 11.98 -3.56
C LEU A 33 6.83 11.65 -3.48
N GLY A 34 7.71 12.52 -3.98
CA GLY A 34 9.17 12.36 -3.81
C GLY A 34 9.80 11.09 -4.41
N TYR A 35 9.04 10.30 -5.17
CA TYR A 35 9.52 9.06 -5.78
C TYR A 35 10.47 9.32 -6.95
N LEU A 36 10.19 10.35 -7.75
CA LEU A 36 11.10 10.84 -8.79
C LEU A 36 11.77 12.13 -8.33
N PRO A 37 13.10 12.28 -8.51
CA PRO A 37 13.78 13.54 -8.23
C PRO A 37 13.38 14.61 -9.26
N PRO A 38 13.49 15.92 -8.94
CA PRO A 38 13.21 16.99 -9.89
C PRO A 38 14.12 16.99 -11.12
N GLU A 39 15.30 16.37 -11.01
CA GLU A 39 16.26 16.22 -12.11
C GLU A 39 15.92 15.03 -13.01
N ARG A 40 15.57 15.31 -14.27
CA ARG A 40 15.11 14.30 -15.22
C ARG A 40 16.19 13.31 -15.65
N SER A 41 17.46 13.72 -15.60
CA SER A 41 18.61 12.85 -15.93
C SER A 41 18.68 11.61 -15.06
N LEU A 42 18.19 11.71 -13.81
CA LEU A 42 18.30 10.66 -12.80
C LEU A 42 17.12 9.68 -12.81
N TRP A 43 16.06 9.94 -13.58
CA TRP A 43 14.84 9.16 -13.51
C TRP A 43 15.04 7.69 -13.89
N SER A 44 15.82 7.43 -14.94
CA SER A 44 16.07 6.06 -15.40
C SER A 44 16.84 5.23 -14.37
N SER A 45 17.85 5.82 -13.72
CA SER A 45 18.60 5.16 -12.66
C SER A 45 17.76 4.93 -11.41
N GLU A 46 16.99 5.95 -10.99
CA GLU A 46 16.14 5.87 -9.78
C GLU A 46 15.06 4.81 -9.94
N LEU A 47 14.34 4.83 -11.07
CA LEU A 47 13.31 3.82 -11.38
C LEU A 47 13.90 2.41 -11.39
N LYS A 48 15.04 2.21 -12.06
CA LYS A 48 15.68 0.89 -12.12
C LYS A 48 16.08 0.40 -10.73
N GLN A 49 16.67 1.27 -9.91
CA GLN A 49 17.07 0.94 -8.54
C GLN A 49 15.86 0.57 -7.67
N LYS A 50 14.85 1.43 -7.61
CA LYS A 50 13.64 1.22 -6.81
C LYS A 50 12.88 -0.03 -7.26
N ARG A 51 12.66 -0.22 -8.55
CA ARG A 51 11.98 -1.42 -9.10
C ARG A 51 12.73 -2.70 -8.74
N SER A 52 14.06 -2.69 -8.81
CA SER A 52 14.90 -3.83 -8.40
C SER A 52 14.82 -4.09 -6.89
N GLN A 53 14.80 -3.03 -6.08
CA GLN A 53 14.65 -3.10 -4.63
C GLN A 53 13.30 -3.69 -4.23
N TYR A 54 12.19 -3.24 -4.84
CA TYR A 54 10.87 -3.81 -4.58
C TYR A 54 10.79 -5.28 -4.97
N LYS A 55 11.39 -5.65 -6.12
CA LYS A 55 11.47 -7.05 -6.54
C LYS A 55 12.17 -7.91 -5.47
N HIS A 56 13.28 -7.41 -4.92
CA HIS A 56 13.97 -8.10 -3.82
C HIS A 56 13.08 -8.27 -2.58
N TYR A 57 12.37 -7.22 -2.15
CA TYR A 57 11.40 -7.31 -1.05
C TYR A 57 10.32 -8.35 -1.32
N LYS A 58 9.77 -8.36 -2.54
CA LYS A 58 8.73 -9.31 -2.94
C LYS A 58 9.23 -10.76 -2.87
N ASP A 59 10.40 -11.03 -3.44
CA ASP A 59 11.01 -12.36 -3.49
C ASP A 59 11.40 -12.89 -2.11
N GLU A 60 11.81 -12.01 -1.20
CA GLU A 60 12.17 -12.35 0.17
C GLU A 60 10.94 -12.54 1.06
N LEU A 61 10.04 -11.55 1.09
CA LEU A 61 8.97 -11.45 2.08
C LEU A 61 7.70 -12.23 1.73
N LEU A 62 7.42 -12.44 0.44
CA LEU A 62 6.23 -13.17 -0.02
C LEU A 62 6.53 -14.62 -0.40
N ALA A 63 7.75 -15.10 -0.13
CA ALA A 63 8.07 -16.50 -0.37
C ALA A 63 7.26 -17.43 0.53
N SER A 64 6.66 -18.45 -0.08
CA SER A 64 5.98 -19.52 0.67
C SER A 64 6.93 -20.15 1.71
N PRO A 65 6.44 -20.51 2.92
CA PRO A 65 7.22 -21.22 3.94
C PRO A 65 7.96 -22.42 3.37
N ILE A 66 7.32 -23.15 2.45
CA ILE A 66 7.92 -24.30 1.75
C ILE A 66 9.16 -23.86 0.95
N LYS A 67 9.07 -22.78 0.18
CA LYS A 67 10.21 -22.24 -0.58
C LYS A 67 11.33 -21.74 0.35
N ILE A 68 11.00 -21.21 1.53
CA ILE A 68 11.97 -20.77 2.53
C ILE A 68 12.67 -21.98 3.17
N THR A 69 11.91 -23.00 3.59
CA THR A 69 12.45 -24.25 4.13
C THR A 69 13.37 -24.94 3.12
N TRP A 70 12.97 -25.02 1.84
CA TRP A 70 13.83 -25.58 0.79
C TRP A 70 15.11 -24.77 0.54
N ARG A 71 15.06 -23.44 0.63
CA ARG A 71 16.28 -22.61 0.57
C ARG A 71 17.22 -22.92 1.73
N LEU A 72 16.71 -23.03 2.96
CA LEU A 72 17.51 -23.37 4.13
C LEU A 72 18.12 -24.77 4.05
N VAL A 73 17.36 -25.76 3.57
CA VAL A 73 17.85 -27.13 3.37
C VAL A 73 18.97 -27.18 2.31
N ARG A 74 18.83 -26.42 1.22
CA ARG A 74 19.88 -26.30 0.19
C ARG A 74 21.13 -25.57 0.70
N SER A 75 20.98 -24.48 1.45
CA SER A 75 22.11 -23.72 2.01
C SER A 75 22.89 -24.49 3.08
N ASN A 76 22.26 -25.45 3.78
CA ASN A 76 22.91 -26.32 4.76
C ASN A 76 23.62 -27.54 4.12
N GLY A 77 23.79 -27.58 2.80
CA GLY A 77 24.60 -28.60 2.12
C GLY A 77 23.97 -30.00 2.04
N PHE A 78 22.65 -30.14 2.20
CA PHE A 78 21.97 -31.41 1.88
C PHE A 78 21.75 -31.54 0.37
N GLU A 79 22.85 -31.64 -0.39
CA GLU A 79 22.81 -32.18 -1.75
C GLU A 79 22.59 -33.69 -1.63
N ASN A 80 21.39 -34.15 -1.97
CA ASN A 80 21.13 -35.41 -2.69
C ASN A 80 19.65 -35.78 -2.57
N TYR A 81 18.85 -35.34 -3.53
CA TYR A 81 17.70 -36.12 -4.01
C TYR A 81 17.54 -35.86 -5.51
N GLU A 82 18.41 -36.48 -6.31
CA GLU A 82 18.07 -36.77 -7.70
C GLU A 82 16.80 -37.62 -7.71
N LEU A 83 15.72 -37.12 -8.31
CA LEU A 83 14.58 -37.96 -8.68
C LEU A 83 15.02 -38.92 -9.79
N LYS A 84 15.54 -40.09 -9.42
CA LYS A 84 15.60 -41.22 -10.35
C LYS A 84 14.18 -41.75 -10.54
N SER A 85 13.56 -41.34 -11.64
CA SER A 85 12.36 -41.96 -12.19
C SER A 85 12.63 -43.45 -12.42
N GLY A 86 11.95 -44.32 -11.69
CA GLY A 86 11.98 -45.76 -11.95
C GLY A 86 12.12 -46.65 -10.72
N SER A 87 11.18 -46.59 -9.78
CA SER A 87 10.72 -47.75 -8.99
C SER A 87 9.60 -47.32 -8.04
N ARG A 88 8.63 -48.22 -7.84
CA ARG A 88 7.49 -48.09 -6.91
C ARG A 88 7.94 -47.44 -5.59
N CYS A 89 7.67 -46.15 -5.45
CA CYS A 89 8.25 -45.35 -4.37
C CYS A 89 7.28 -45.30 -3.19
N MET A 90 7.58 -46.05 -2.13
CA MET A 90 7.19 -45.63 -0.78
C MET A 90 7.65 -44.19 -0.63
N LEU A 91 6.70 -43.26 -0.41
CA LEU A 91 7.02 -41.85 -0.15
C LEU A 91 8.05 -41.79 0.99
N SER A 92 9.31 -41.50 0.65
CA SER A 92 10.35 -41.32 1.65
C SER A 92 10.00 -40.10 2.48
N ARG A 93 9.65 -40.32 3.75
CA ARG A 93 9.32 -39.24 4.69
C ARG A 93 10.59 -38.42 4.91
N SER A 94 10.64 -37.24 4.31
CA SER A 94 11.70 -36.26 4.58
C SER A 94 11.78 -36.01 6.08
N ARG A 95 12.98 -36.12 6.68
CA ARG A 95 13.21 -35.79 8.09
C ARG A 95 12.83 -34.33 8.29
N ILE A 96 11.74 -34.09 9.01
CA ILE A 96 11.42 -32.77 9.52
C ILE A 96 12.51 -32.45 10.54
N THR A 97 13.31 -31.43 10.30
CA THR A 97 14.22 -30.92 11.32
C THR A 97 13.37 -30.45 12.50
N ASP A 98 13.52 -31.08 13.68
CA ASP A 98 12.74 -30.82 14.92
C ASP A 98 12.72 -29.36 15.41
N LYS A 99 13.44 -28.46 14.74
CA LYS A 99 13.60 -27.06 15.13
C LYS A 99 12.53 -26.14 14.54
N ASP A 100 11.92 -26.47 13.40
CA ASP A 100 10.91 -25.62 12.76
C ASP A 100 9.89 -26.44 11.95
N HIS A 101 8.61 -26.37 12.33
CA HIS A 101 7.51 -27.15 11.73
C HIS A 101 6.17 -26.41 11.86
N PRO A 102 5.12 -26.80 11.09
CA PRO A 102 3.81 -26.13 11.07
C PRO A 102 3.05 -26.05 12.40
N LEU A 103 3.48 -26.78 13.43
CA LEU A 103 2.85 -26.78 14.76
C LEU A 103 3.79 -26.19 15.83
N SER A 104 4.88 -25.55 15.41
CA SER A 104 5.87 -25.00 16.34
C SER A 104 5.32 -23.77 17.03
N LEU A 105 5.31 -23.81 18.36
CA LEU A 105 4.87 -22.68 19.19
C LEU A 105 5.99 -21.64 19.41
N ARG A 106 7.19 -21.88 18.88
CA ARG A 106 8.33 -20.95 19.02
C ARG A 106 8.04 -19.67 18.23
N LYS A 107 8.21 -18.50 18.84
CA LYS A 107 8.03 -17.21 18.16
C LYS A 107 8.98 -17.00 16.96
N ALA A 108 10.14 -17.66 16.96
CA ALA A 108 11.12 -17.62 15.88
C ALA A 108 10.87 -18.66 14.77
N SER A 109 9.80 -19.45 14.85
CA SER A 109 9.44 -20.42 13.81
C SER A 109 8.91 -19.70 12.58
N ILE A 110 9.42 -20.07 11.39
CA ILE A 110 8.95 -19.58 10.10
C ILE A 110 7.45 -19.83 9.96
N TRP A 111 6.98 -20.98 10.46
CA TRP A 111 5.57 -21.35 10.44
C TRP A 111 4.73 -20.50 11.39
N ASN A 112 5.20 -20.23 12.61
CA ASN A 112 4.48 -19.36 13.54
C ASN A 112 4.33 -17.93 12.99
N THR A 113 5.41 -17.35 12.44
CA THR A 113 5.34 -16.07 11.73
C THR A 113 4.38 -16.11 10.55
N TYR A 114 4.41 -17.20 9.76
CA TYR A 114 3.48 -17.38 8.65
C TYR A 114 2.00 -17.45 9.09
N PHE A 115 1.69 -18.14 10.19
CA PHE A 115 0.33 -18.20 10.72
C PHE A 115 -0.14 -16.86 11.27
N GLN A 116 0.74 -16.10 11.93
CA GLN A 116 0.44 -14.72 12.34
C GLN A 116 0.16 -13.82 11.13
N ASP A 117 0.92 -14.01 10.05
CA ASP A 117 0.71 -13.29 8.79
C ASP A 117 -0.57 -13.74 8.06
N THR A 118 -1.10 -14.94 8.35
CA THR A 118 -2.28 -15.49 7.65
C THR A 118 -3.51 -14.62 7.89
N GLU A 119 -3.73 -14.15 9.13
CA GLU A 119 -4.82 -13.24 9.45
C GLU A 119 -4.71 -11.92 8.65
N THR A 120 -3.51 -11.34 8.60
CA THR A 120 -3.23 -10.13 7.82
C THR A 120 -3.44 -10.37 6.31
N ILE A 121 -3.00 -11.53 5.80
CA ILE A 121 -3.18 -11.92 4.41
C ILE A 121 -4.66 -12.05 4.06
N GLU A 122 -5.46 -12.72 4.90
CA GLU A 122 -6.89 -12.90 4.68
C GLU A 122 -7.64 -11.57 4.75
N GLN A 123 -7.25 -10.69 5.68
CA GLN A 123 -7.85 -9.36 5.79
C GLN A 123 -7.57 -8.53 4.54
N ILE A 124 -6.32 -8.47 4.08
CA ILE A 124 -5.95 -7.79 2.84
C ILE A 124 -6.69 -8.39 1.64
N ASP A 125 -6.78 -9.71 1.55
CA ASP A 125 -7.46 -10.38 0.44
C ASP A 125 -8.95 -10.01 0.36
N LYS A 126 -9.64 -9.98 1.52
CA LYS A 126 -11.04 -9.55 1.61
C LYS A 126 -11.20 -8.08 1.23
N ASP A 127 -10.31 -7.22 1.73
CA ASP A 127 -10.36 -5.78 1.49
C ASP A 127 -10.08 -5.41 0.03
N VAL A 128 -9.06 -6.02 -0.58
CA VAL A 128 -8.74 -5.81 -2.00
C VAL A 128 -9.87 -6.30 -2.92
N LYS A 129 -10.56 -7.40 -2.57
CA LYS A 129 -11.71 -7.90 -3.34
C LYS A 129 -12.91 -6.96 -3.32
N ARG A 130 -13.10 -6.20 -2.24
CA ARG A 130 -14.22 -5.25 -2.07
C ARG A 130 -13.86 -3.80 -2.42
N THR A 131 -12.61 -3.51 -2.77
CA THR A 131 -12.18 -2.17 -3.20
C THR A 131 -12.91 -1.76 -4.47
N HIS A 132 -13.65 -0.64 -4.41
CA HIS A 132 -14.39 -0.03 -5.53
C HIS A 132 -15.11 -1.06 -6.44
N PRO A 133 -16.15 -1.75 -5.93
CA PRO A 133 -16.82 -2.83 -6.65
C PRO A 133 -17.47 -2.38 -7.96
N ASP A 134 -17.82 -1.10 -8.06
CA ASP A 134 -18.46 -0.51 -9.23
C ASP A 134 -17.50 -0.17 -10.37
N ILE A 135 -16.18 -0.32 -10.15
CA ILE A 135 -15.15 0.03 -11.13
C ILE A 135 -14.55 -1.27 -11.72
N PRO A 136 -14.76 -1.56 -13.01
CA PRO A 136 -14.28 -2.79 -13.65
C PRO A 136 -12.77 -3.03 -13.54
N PHE A 137 -11.98 -1.96 -13.42
CA PHE A 137 -10.54 -2.04 -13.19
C PHE A 137 -10.18 -2.87 -11.95
N PHE A 138 -10.99 -2.78 -10.88
CA PHE A 138 -10.79 -3.48 -9.63
C PHE A 138 -11.64 -4.75 -9.51
N SER A 139 -12.89 -4.74 -9.99
CA SER A 139 -13.87 -5.78 -9.68
C SER A 139 -14.12 -6.80 -10.78
N ALA A 140 -13.75 -6.53 -12.04
CA ALA A 140 -14.07 -7.43 -13.13
C ALA A 140 -13.44 -8.83 -12.95
N GLU A 141 -14.06 -9.82 -13.58
CA GLU A 141 -13.55 -11.20 -13.65
C GLU A 141 -12.54 -11.41 -14.80
N SER A 142 -12.03 -10.33 -15.39
CA SER A 142 -10.98 -10.39 -16.39
C SER A 142 -9.63 -10.77 -15.78
N SER A 143 -8.75 -11.36 -16.58
CA SER A 143 -7.36 -11.63 -16.16
C SER A 143 -6.64 -10.36 -15.73
N PHE A 144 -6.94 -9.23 -16.38
CA PHE A 144 -6.38 -7.92 -16.07
C PHE A 144 -6.79 -7.44 -14.66
N ALA A 145 -8.08 -7.45 -14.33
CA ALA A 145 -8.56 -7.03 -13.01
C ALA A 145 -8.09 -7.97 -11.90
N ARG A 146 -8.03 -9.28 -12.15
CA ARG A 146 -7.41 -10.24 -11.21
C ARG A 146 -5.94 -9.95 -10.96
N SER A 147 -5.17 -9.65 -12.02
CA SER A 147 -3.76 -9.25 -11.91
C SER A 147 -3.61 -7.96 -11.12
N ASN A 148 -4.51 -6.98 -11.29
CA ASN A 148 -4.50 -5.72 -10.55
C ASN A 148 -4.73 -5.95 -9.05
N ARG A 149 -5.73 -6.77 -8.68
CA ARG A 149 -5.98 -7.16 -7.29
C ARG A 149 -4.78 -7.86 -6.67
N GLU A 150 -4.16 -8.79 -7.40
CA GLU A 150 -2.96 -9.49 -6.92
C GLU A 150 -1.79 -8.53 -6.70
N SER A 151 -1.56 -7.58 -7.61
CA SER A 151 -0.53 -6.54 -7.43
C SER A 151 -0.80 -5.66 -6.21
N MET A 152 -2.04 -5.20 -6.01
CA MET A 152 -2.41 -4.42 -4.82
C MET A 152 -2.20 -5.20 -3.52
N LYS A 153 -2.58 -6.48 -3.50
CA LYS A 153 -2.33 -7.38 -2.38
C LYS A 153 -0.84 -7.51 -2.08
N ASN A 154 0.00 -7.70 -3.10
CA ASN A 154 1.45 -7.78 -2.94
C ASN A 154 2.04 -6.50 -2.33
N VAL A 155 1.60 -5.32 -2.80
CA VAL A 155 2.03 -4.03 -2.24
C VAL A 155 1.68 -3.93 -0.75
N LEU A 156 0.44 -4.20 -0.38
CA LEU A 156 -0.02 -4.13 1.02
C LEU A 156 0.69 -5.15 1.92
N LEU A 157 0.93 -6.36 1.43
CA LEU A 157 1.64 -7.40 2.18
C LEU A 157 3.11 -7.05 2.42
N VAL A 158 3.81 -6.57 1.38
CA VAL A 158 5.19 -6.13 1.50
C VAL A 158 5.27 -4.96 2.49
N PHE A 159 4.35 -4.00 2.41
CA PHE A 159 4.27 -2.89 3.35
C PHE A 159 4.07 -3.38 4.80
N ALA A 160 3.08 -4.24 5.04
CA ALA A 160 2.76 -4.74 6.37
C ALA A 160 3.93 -5.52 7.00
N LYS A 161 4.64 -6.31 6.20
CA LYS A 161 5.81 -7.08 6.65
C LYS A 161 7.01 -6.20 6.99
N LEU A 162 7.26 -5.15 6.20
CA LEU A 162 8.33 -4.18 6.46
C LEU A 162 8.01 -3.25 7.64
N ASN A 163 6.73 -2.98 7.91
CA ASN A 163 6.30 -2.03 8.93
C ASN A 163 5.59 -2.73 10.10
N GLN A 164 6.29 -3.63 10.80
CA GLN A 164 5.71 -4.44 11.89
C GLN A 164 5.06 -3.65 13.05
N GLY A 165 5.42 -2.36 13.22
CA GLY A 165 4.81 -1.49 14.22
C GLY A 165 3.40 -1.00 13.86
N ILE A 166 3.03 -1.03 12.57
CA ILE A 166 1.72 -0.57 12.07
C ILE A 166 0.97 -1.70 11.40
N ARG A 167 1.68 -2.50 10.61
CA ARG A 167 1.15 -3.59 9.78
C ARG A 167 0.09 -3.06 8.81
N TYR A 168 -0.84 -3.91 8.42
CA TYR A 168 -1.99 -3.51 7.63
C TYR A 168 -3.10 -3.00 8.55
N VAL A 169 -3.71 -1.89 8.17
CA VAL A 169 -4.93 -1.37 8.80
C VAL A 169 -6.00 -1.27 7.72
N GLN A 170 -7.20 -1.73 8.03
CA GLN A 170 -8.34 -1.66 7.11
C GLN A 170 -8.56 -0.23 6.62
N GLY A 171 -8.69 -0.06 5.31
CA GLY A 171 -8.77 1.23 4.64
C GLY A 171 -7.49 1.63 3.89
N MET A 172 -6.34 1.02 4.21
CA MET A 172 -5.11 1.22 3.43
C MET A 172 -5.26 0.78 1.96
N ASN A 173 -6.14 -0.19 1.69
CA ASN A 173 -6.51 -0.60 0.33
C ASN A 173 -7.15 0.55 -0.48
N GLU A 174 -7.92 1.42 0.16
CA GLU A 174 -8.59 2.57 -0.44
C GLU A 174 -7.60 3.70 -0.77
N ILE A 175 -6.54 3.85 0.03
CA ILE A 175 -5.45 4.79 -0.23
C ILE A 175 -4.57 4.31 -1.37
N LEU A 176 -4.29 3.01 -1.43
CA LEU A 176 -3.49 2.43 -2.51
C LEU A 176 -4.21 2.48 -3.86
N ALA A 177 -5.54 2.37 -3.87
CA ALA A 177 -6.33 2.23 -5.09
C ALA A 177 -6.15 3.39 -6.09
N PRO A 178 -6.26 4.68 -5.71
CA PRO A 178 -5.97 5.82 -6.58
C PRO A 178 -4.56 5.78 -7.20
N ILE A 179 -3.54 5.52 -6.37
CA ILE A 179 -2.13 5.49 -6.80
C ILE A 179 -1.92 4.38 -7.83
N PHE A 180 -2.37 3.17 -7.50
CA PHE A 180 -2.19 2.01 -8.36
C PHE A 180 -2.97 2.16 -9.67
N TYR A 181 -4.20 2.67 -9.62
CA TYR A 181 -5.01 2.94 -10.81
C TYR A 181 -4.30 3.88 -11.80
N ILE A 182 -3.77 5.01 -11.30
CA ILE A 182 -3.10 6.00 -12.16
C ILE A 182 -1.84 5.42 -12.79
N PHE A 183 -1.07 4.61 -12.05
CA PHE A 183 0.17 4.04 -12.57
C PHE A 183 -0.06 2.89 -13.54
N ARG A 184 -1.06 2.05 -13.26
CA ARG A 184 -1.40 0.90 -14.09
C ARG A 184 -2.15 1.31 -15.37
N SER A 185 -2.89 2.41 -15.33
CA SER A 185 -3.59 2.97 -16.50
C SER A 185 -2.70 3.88 -17.37
N ASN A 186 -1.39 3.91 -17.11
CA ASN A 186 -0.45 4.68 -17.91
C ASN A 186 -0.37 4.12 -19.35
N PRO A 187 -0.42 4.98 -20.39
CA PRO A 187 -0.35 4.52 -21.79
C PRO A 187 1.00 3.90 -22.16
N ASP A 188 2.07 4.20 -21.42
CA ASP A 188 3.38 3.59 -21.60
C ASP A 188 3.41 2.19 -20.94
N GLU A 189 3.66 1.16 -21.76
CA GLU A 189 3.64 -0.24 -21.33
C GLU A 189 4.78 -0.58 -20.36
N ASP A 190 5.97 0.03 -20.52
CA ASP A 190 7.05 -0.12 -19.54
C ASP A 190 6.66 0.44 -18.18
N SER A 191 6.06 1.64 -18.15
CA SER A 191 5.58 2.24 -16.91
C SER A 191 4.45 1.44 -16.27
N SER A 192 3.46 0.98 -17.04
CA SER A 192 2.30 0.26 -16.51
C SER A 192 2.64 -1.15 -16.03
N SER A 193 3.64 -1.82 -16.66
CA SER A 193 4.14 -3.13 -16.21
C SER A 193 4.86 -3.06 -14.86
N HIS A 194 5.45 -1.90 -14.52
CA HIS A 194 6.11 -1.66 -13.23
C HIS A 194 5.23 -0.92 -12.20
N ALA A 195 3.93 -0.74 -12.49
CA ALA A 195 3.01 -0.01 -11.62
C ALA A 195 2.97 -0.53 -10.18
N GLU A 196 3.14 -1.84 -9.96
CA GLU A 196 3.18 -2.45 -8.62
C GLU A 196 4.34 -1.89 -7.77
N ALA A 197 5.56 -1.87 -8.33
CA ALA A 197 6.74 -1.35 -7.64
C ALA A 197 6.67 0.16 -7.43
N ASP A 198 6.25 0.89 -8.46
CA ASP A 198 6.14 2.34 -8.42
C ASP A 198 5.06 2.76 -7.39
N ALA A 199 3.93 2.04 -7.32
CA ALA A 199 2.86 2.28 -6.36
C ALA A 199 3.31 2.00 -4.93
N PHE A 200 4.10 0.95 -4.69
CA PHE A 200 4.61 0.64 -3.35
C PHE A 200 5.39 1.82 -2.75
N PHE A 201 6.36 2.38 -3.48
CA PHE A 201 7.17 3.48 -2.92
C PHE A 201 6.36 4.76 -2.75
N CYS A 202 5.48 5.09 -3.70
CA CYS A 202 4.59 6.25 -3.57
C CYS A 202 3.62 6.10 -2.39
N PHE A 203 3.10 4.89 -2.18
CA PHE A 203 2.23 4.57 -1.05
C PHE A 203 2.96 4.68 0.29
N VAL A 204 4.20 4.18 0.38
CA VAL A 204 5.04 4.29 1.58
C VAL A 204 5.34 5.75 1.90
N GLU A 205 5.70 6.55 0.91
CA GLU A 205 5.98 7.99 1.12
C GLU A 205 4.72 8.72 1.57
N LEU A 206 3.59 8.48 0.90
CA LEU A 206 2.32 9.07 1.29
C LEU A 206 1.97 8.75 2.75
N LEU A 207 1.98 7.46 3.12
CA LEU A 207 1.68 7.04 4.49
C LEU A 207 2.67 7.56 5.52
N SER A 208 3.93 7.82 5.14
CA SER A 208 4.93 8.34 6.08
C SER A 208 4.51 9.70 6.68
N GLY A 209 3.80 10.53 5.91
CA GLY A 209 3.35 11.85 6.35
C GLY A 209 2.24 11.85 7.39
N PHE A 210 1.47 10.76 7.50
CA PHE A 210 0.36 10.61 8.45
C PHE A 210 0.36 9.24 9.14
N ARG A 211 1.56 8.65 9.23
CA ARG A 211 1.84 7.35 9.83
C ARG A 211 1.26 7.22 11.24
N ASP A 212 1.33 8.30 12.01
CA ASP A 212 0.91 8.35 13.40
C ASP A 212 -0.59 8.12 13.58
N PHE A 213 -1.41 8.36 12.54
CA PHE A 213 -2.86 8.10 12.59
C PHE A 213 -3.20 6.59 12.56
N TYR A 214 -2.25 5.75 12.17
CA TYR A 214 -2.39 4.29 12.13
C TYR A 214 -1.73 3.58 13.31
N CYS A 215 -1.02 4.32 14.15
CA CYS A 215 -0.32 3.79 15.30
C CYS A 215 -1.21 3.91 16.53
N GLN A 216 -1.89 2.82 16.92
CA GLN A 216 -2.86 2.82 18.02
C GLN A 216 -2.28 3.39 19.34
N GLN A 217 -0.99 3.20 19.59
CA GLN A 217 -0.31 3.73 20.77
C GLN A 217 -0.25 5.26 20.78
N LEU A 218 -0.34 5.89 19.61
CA LEU A 218 -0.32 7.34 19.43
C LEU A 218 -1.72 7.94 19.35
N ASP A 219 -2.82 7.17 19.41
CA ASP A 219 -4.18 7.70 19.26
C ASP A 219 -4.50 8.85 20.22
N ASN A 220 -3.97 8.82 21.45
CA ASN A 220 -4.15 9.85 22.47
C ASN A 220 -3.04 10.91 22.48
N SER A 221 -2.06 10.81 21.59
CA SER A 221 -0.96 11.75 21.44
C SER A 221 -1.38 12.99 20.66
N VAL A 222 -0.61 14.07 20.80
CA VAL A 222 -0.77 15.33 20.03
C VAL A 222 -0.60 15.14 18.52
N VAL A 223 0.13 14.09 18.11
CA VAL A 223 0.31 13.69 16.71
C VAL A 223 -0.69 12.63 16.23
N GLY A 224 -1.52 12.10 17.14
CA GLY A 224 -2.47 11.03 16.84
C GLY A 224 -3.74 11.49 16.14
N ILE A 225 -4.54 10.50 15.71
CA ILE A 225 -5.80 10.73 15.01
C ILE A 225 -6.81 11.56 15.82
N ARG A 226 -6.88 11.38 17.15
CA ARG A 226 -7.81 12.16 18.00
C ARG A 226 -7.47 13.64 18.04
N SER A 227 -6.17 13.97 18.03
CA SER A 227 -5.69 15.34 17.96
C SER A 227 -6.06 15.98 16.61
N ALA A 228 -5.89 15.24 15.50
CA ALA A 228 -6.32 15.70 14.18
C ALA A 228 -7.83 15.96 14.10
N ILE A 229 -8.65 15.05 14.64
CA ILE A 229 -10.11 15.21 14.72
C ILE A 229 -10.50 16.42 15.58
N THR A 230 -9.82 16.61 16.71
CA THR A 230 -10.05 17.76 17.60
C THR A 230 -9.71 19.07 16.89
N ARG A 231 -8.59 19.10 16.15
CA ARG A 231 -8.20 20.25 15.34
C ARG A 231 -9.23 20.56 14.25
N LEU A 232 -9.80 19.53 13.61
CA LEU A 232 -10.90 19.72 12.66
C LEU A 232 -12.12 20.36 13.35
N SER A 233 -12.57 19.83 14.49
CA SER A 233 -13.70 20.42 15.25
C SER A 233 -13.42 21.89 15.63
N GLN A 234 -12.20 22.21 16.06
CA GLN A 234 -11.79 23.60 16.34
C GLN A 234 -11.82 24.50 15.10
N LEU A 235 -11.44 23.99 13.92
CA LEU A 235 -11.54 24.73 12.67
C LEU A 235 -13.00 24.99 12.30
N VAL A 236 -13.89 24.00 12.44
CA VAL A 236 -15.33 24.20 12.22
C VAL A 236 -15.85 25.27 13.17
N ARG A 237 -15.54 25.20 14.47
CA ARG A 237 -15.94 26.23 15.44
C ARG A 237 -15.47 27.63 15.06
N LYS A 238 -14.24 27.75 14.56
CA LYS A 238 -13.64 29.04 14.18
C LYS A 238 -14.30 29.65 12.95
N HIS A 239 -14.69 28.83 11.97
CA HIS A 239 -15.18 29.29 10.68
C HIS A 239 -16.71 29.27 10.56
N ASP A 240 -17.39 28.42 11.33
CA ASP A 240 -18.83 28.24 11.38
C ASP A 240 -19.27 27.76 12.78
N GLU A 241 -19.38 28.72 13.71
CA GLU A 241 -19.73 28.42 15.10
C GLU A 241 -21.16 27.87 15.24
N GLU A 242 -22.09 28.28 14.37
CA GLU A 242 -23.47 27.81 14.38
C GLU A 242 -23.54 26.31 14.07
N LEU A 243 -22.88 25.88 12.99
CA LEU A 243 -22.76 24.47 12.65
C LEU A 243 -22.07 23.67 13.76
N TRP A 244 -20.97 24.20 14.30
CA TRP A 244 -20.24 23.54 15.38
C TRP A 244 -21.12 23.33 16.63
N ARG A 245 -21.86 24.35 17.06
CA ARG A 245 -22.78 24.24 18.20
C ARG A 245 -23.90 23.23 17.93
N HIS A 246 -24.44 23.22 16.71
CA HIS A 246 -25.47 22.25 16.34
C HIS A 246 -24.95 20.81 16.41
N LEU A 247 -23.75 20.54 15.87
CA LEU A 247 -23.13 19.22 15.90
C LEU A 247 -22.75 18.78 17.33
N GLU A 248 -22.06 19.65 18.07
CA GLU A 248 -21.40 19.26 19.32
C GLU A 248 -22.32 19.38 20.54
N ILE A 249 -23.22 20.38 20.57
CA ILE A 249 -24.09 20.68 21.72
C ILE A 249 -25.52 20.18 21.49
N THR A 250 -26.15 20.56 20.38
CA THR A 250 -27.56 20.25 20.12
C THR A 250 -27.76 18.77 19.81
N THR A 251 -27.01 18.24 18.84
CA THR A 251 -27.15 16.86 18.37
C THR A 251 -26.19 15.89 19.06
N LYS A 252 -25.13 16.40 19.71
CA LYS A 252 -24.11 15.63 20.42
C LYS A 252 -23.45 14.56 19.53
N VAL A 253 -23.28 14.87 18.26
CA VAL A 253 -22.59 14.00 17.30
C VAL A 253 -21.09 14.11 17.55
N ASN A 254 -20.49 13.02 18.01
CA ASN A 254 -19.05 12.97 18.23
C ASN A 254 -18.31 13.10 16.88
N PRO A 255 -17.38 14.07 16.72
CA PRO A 255 -16.59 14.25 15.51
C PRO A 255 -15.89 12.98 14.99
N GLN A 256 -15.54 12.06 15.87
CA GLN A 256 -14.91 10.80 15.50
C GLN A 256 -15.78 9.96 14.55
N PHE A 257 -17.12 10.06 14.61
CA PHE A 257 -18.00 9.23 13.78
C PHE A 257 -18.06 9.63 12.31
N TYR A 258 -17.78 10.90 11.98
CA TYR A 258 -17.71 11.34 10.58
C TYR A 258 -16.26 11.61 10.14
N ALA A 259 -15.46 12.26 10.99
CA ALA A 259 -14.14 12.75 10.59
C ALA A 259 -13.05 11.67 10.57
N PHE A 260 -13.22 10.58 11.33
CA PHE A 260 -12.20 9.53 11.40
C PHE A 260 -11.92 8.97 10.00
N ARG A 261 -12.98 8.62 9.26
CA ARG A 261 -12.85 8.09 7.90
C ARG A 261 -12.34 9.16 6.93
N TRP A 262 -12.80 10.40 7.07
CA TRP A 262 -12.38 11.52 6.23
C TRP A 262 -10.87 11.73 6.26
N ILE A 263 -10.31 11.73 7.48
CA ILE A 263 -8.89 11.96 7.71
C ILE A 263 -8.07 10.71 7.39
N THR A 264 -8.47 9.55 7.90
CA THR A 264 -7.68 8.32 7.72
C THR A 264 -7.63 7.88 6.26
N LEU A 265 -8.72 8.02 5.50
CA LEU A 265 -8.79 7.59 4.10
C LEU A 265 -8.59 8.72 3.09
N LEU A 266 -8.13 9.90 3.55
CA LEU A 266 -7.91 11.07 2.68
C LEU A 266 -9.10 11.35 1.74
N LEU A 267 -10.32 11.30 2.31
CA LEU A 267 -11.59 11.57 1.64
C LEU A 267 -11.98 10.62 0.47
N THR A 268 -11.22 9.55 0.22
CA THR A 268 -11.44 8.63 -0.92
C THR A 268 -12.81 7.94 -0.94
N GLN A 269 -13.51 7.90 0.18
CA GLN A 269 -14.85 7.31 0.28
C GLN A 269 -15.98 8.34 0.48
N GLU A 270 -15.67 9.64 0.38
CA GLU A 270 -16.68 10.71 0.45
C GLU A 270 -17.05 11.23 -0.96
N PHE A 271 -16.15 11.04 -1.92
CA PHE A 271 -16.29 11.55 -3.29
C PHE A 271 -16.27 10.39 -4.29
N SER A 272 -16.70 10.67 -5.53
CA SER A 272 -16.52 9.71 -6.61
C SER A 272 -15.03 9.42 -6.82
N PHE A 273 -14.71 8.27 -7.43
CA PHE A 273 -13.31 7.90 -7.63
C PHE A 273 -12.54 8.95 -8.45
N ILE A 274 -13.17 9.50 -9.49
CA ILE A 274 -12.56 10.53 -10.35
C ILE A 274 -12.38 11.85 -9.60
N ASP A 275 -13.38 12.27 -8.82
CA ASP A 275 -13.26 13.47 -7.99
C ASP A 275 -12.17 13.32 -6.92
N SER A 276 -12.04 12.12 -6.36
CA SER A 276 -10.95 11.80 -5.42
C SER A 276 -9.58 11.98 -6.06
N LEU A 277 -9.39 11.61 -7.34
CA LEU A 277 -8.11 11.86 -8.04
C LEU A 277 -7.81 13.36 -8.15
N HIS A 278 -8.81 14.20 -8.44
CA HIS A 278 -8.64 15.65 -8.52
C HIS A 278 -8.37 16.29 -7.15
N ILE A 279 -9.06 15.84 -6.11
CA ILE A 279 -8.79 16.28 -4.73
C ILE A 279 -7.34 15.91 -4.36
N TRP A 280 -6.88 14.73 -4.76
CA TRP A 280 -5.53 14.27 -4.49
C TRP A 280 -4.46 15.03 -5.27
N ASP A 281 -4.73 15.51 -6.49
CA ASP A 281 -3.83 16.43 -7.19
C ASP A 281 -3.51 17.66 -6.31
N ALA A 282 -4.51 18.19 -5.59
CA ALA A 282 -4.35 19.29 -4.64
C ALA A 282 -3.73 18.86 -3.30
N LEU A 283 -4.13 17.72 -2.73
CA LEU A 283 -3.59 17.23 -1.44
C LEU A 283 -2.09 16.91 -1.51
N LEU A 284 -1.61 16.46 -2.67
CA LEU A 284 -0.20 16.11 -2.88
C LEU A 284 0.70 17.32 -3.22
N SER A 285 0.11 18.49 -3.48
CA SER A 285 0.82 19.72 -3.87
C SER A 285 1.42 20.45 -2.67
#